data_AF-A0A2N9B874-F1
#
_entry.id   AF-A0A2N9B874-F1
#
_cell.length_a   1.000
_cell.length_b   1.000
_cell.length_c   1.000
_cell.angle_alpha   90.00
_cell.angle_beta   90.00
_cell.angle_gamma   90.00
#
_symmetry.space_group_name_H-M   'P 1'
#
loop_
_entity.id
_entity.type
_entity.pdbx_description
1 polymer ?
#
loop_
_entity_poly.entity_id
_entity_poly.type
_entity_poly.pdbx_seq_one_letter_code
_entity_poly.pdbx_strand_id
1 'polypeptide(L)'
;MIAGGNDIPITWFSRIFFFAGPVIAFVVTKRICLGLQRRDRDKVLHGRETGIVKRLPHGEFIEVHAPLSQDALHTLTAHEQYRPAENGPTVDENGGERRPKGSERLRARLSKAYFGAEGQIAKPTAEEYREITSGHGQH
;
A
#
# COMPACT_ATOMS: atom_id res chain seq x y z
N MET A 1 -21.33 -45.16 -29.49
CA MET A 1 -20.06 -45.12 -28.74
C MET A 1 -19.77 -43.67 -28.37
N ILE A 2 -20.11 -43.25 -27.15
CA ILE A 2 -19.63 -42.00 -26.55
C ILE A 2 -19.04 -42.42 -25.22
N ALA A 3 -17.84 -43.00 -25.25
CA ALA A 3 -16.95 -43.03 -24.10
C ALA A 3 -16.34 -41.62 -24.01
N GLY A 4 -16.28 -40.89 -22.91
CA GLY A 4 -16.19 -41.23 -21.50
C GLY A 4 -15.11 -40.28 -20.96
N GLY A 5 -15.38 -39.54 -19.87
CA GLY A 5 -14.35 -38.77 -19.16
C GLY A 5 -14.70 -37.30 -18.90
N ASN A 6 -14.82 -36.93 -17.63
CA ASN A 6 -15.07 -35.56 -17.16
C ASN A 6 -13.75 -34.71 -17.13
N ASP A 7 -12.92 -34.82 -18.16
CA ASP A 7 -11.52 -34.31 -18.17
C ASP A 7 -11.34 -33.01 -18.97
N ILE A 8 -12.38 -32.62 -19.73
CA ILE A 8 -12.47 -31.35 -20.45
C ILE A 8 -12.36 -30.12 -19.51
N PRO A 9 -13.02 -30.05 -18.33
CA PRO A 9 -12.98 -28.84 -17.51
C PRO A 9 -11.60 -28.56 -16.90
N ILE A 10 -10.86 -29.58 -16.45
CA ILE A 10 -9.59 -29.36 -15.75
C ILE A 10 -8.46 -28.92 -16.70
N THR A 11 -8.48 -29.45 -17.93
CA THR A 11 -7.51 -29.09 -18.98
C THR A 11 -7.75 -27.65 -19.46
N TRP A 12 -8.99 -27.23 -19.63
CA TRP A 12 -9.32 -25.85 -19.97
C TRP A 12 -9.07 -24.89 -18.80
N PHE A 13 -9.40 -25.30 -17.57
CA PHE A 13 -9.14 -24.52 -16.37
C PHE A 13 -7.63 -24.26 -16.19
N SER A 14 -6.79 -25.30 -16.29
CA SER A 14 -5.34 -25.14 -16.16
C SER A 14 -4.75 -24.23 -17.24
N ARG A 15 -5.23 -24.31 -18.49
CA ARG A 15 -4.82 -23.40 -19.56
C ARG A 15 -5.16 -21.94 -19.25
N ILE A 16 -6.36 -21.67 -18.75
CA ILE A 16 -6.77 -20.30 -18.37
C ILE A 16 -5.99 -19.83 -17.14
N PHE A 17 -5.90 -20.68 -16.11
CA PHE A 17 -5.22 -20.38 -14.86
C PHE A 17 -3.71 -20.18 -15.03
N PHE A 18 -3.09 -20.81 -16.01
CA PHE A 18 -1.68 -20.56 -16.33
C PHE A 18 -1.42 -19.09 -16.68
N PHE A 19 -2.35 -18.43 -17.37
CA PHE A 19 -2.25 -17.00 -17.71
C PHE A 19 -2.89 -16.09 -16.65
N ALA A 20 -4.06 -16.47 -16.14
CA ALA A 20 -4.81 -15.67 -15.17
C ALA A 20 -4.24 -15.77 -13.75
N GLY A 21 -3.69 -16.92 -13.37
CA GLY A 21 -3.16 -17.22 -12.05
C GLY A 21 -2.08 -16.22 -11.60
N PRO A 22 -1.03 -15.94 -12.40
CA PRO A 22 -0.04 -14.92 -12.06
C PRO A 22 -0.65 -13.52 -11.86
N VAL A 23 -1.62 -13.13 -12.69
CA VAL A 23 -2.30 -11.83 -12.59
C VAL A 23 -3.12 -11.75 -11.30
N ILE A 24 -3.90 -12.79 -11.00
CA ILE A 24 -4.71 -12.87 -9.78
C ILE A 24 -3.81 -12.89 -8.54
N ALA A 25 -2.77 -13.72 -8.52
CA ALA A 25 -1.81 -13.81 -7.42
C ALA A 25 -1.14 -12.45 -7.15
N PHE A 26 -0.73 -11.74 -8.21
CA PHE A 26 -0.18 -10.40 -8.10
C PHE A 26 -1.18 -9.42 -7.46
N VAL A 27 -2.43 -9.38 -7.94
CA VAL A 27 -3.46 -8.47 -7.42
C VAL A 27 -3.78 -8.77 -5.96
N VAL A 28 -3.95 -10.05 -5.60
CA VAL A 28 -4.23 -10.46 -4.22
C VAL A 28 -3.06 -10.10 -3.31
N THR A 29 -1.84 -10.43 -3.69
CA THR A 29 -0.63 -10.12 -2.91
C THR A 29 -0.49 -8.61 -2.73
N LYS A 30 -0.64 -7.83 -3.80
CA LYS A 30 -0.59 -6.35 -3.74
C LYS A 30 -1.61 -5.81 -2.73
N ARG A 31 -2.85 -6.30 -2.74
CA ARG A 31 -3.90 -5.87 -1.81
C ARG A 31 -3.56 -6.20 -0.37
N ILE A 32 -3.04 -7.40 -0.10
CA ILE A 32 -2.62 -7.82 1.24
C ILE A 32 -1.47 -6.94 1.74
N CYS A 33 -0.43 -6.74 0.92
CA CYS A 33 0.72 -5.90 1.29
C CYS A 33 0.31 -4.45 1.58
N LEU A 34 -0.59 -3.87 0.79
CA LEU A 34 -1.13 -2.52 1.05
C LEU A 34 -1.95 -2.45 2.35
N GLY A 35 -2.72 -3.50 2.65
CA GLY A 35 -3.43 -3.61 3.92
C GLY A 35 -2.48 -3.67 5.13
N LEU A 36 -1.40 -4.44 5.01
CA LEU A 36 -0.35 -4.51 6.04
C LEU A 36 0.34 -3.16 6.24
N GLN A 37 0.72 -2.48 5.14
CA GLN A 37 1.32 -1.14 5.22
C GLN A 37 0.39 -0.12 5.89
N ARG A 38 -0.92 -0.18 5.62
CA ARG A 38 -1.88 0.71 6.27
C ARG A 38 -1.97 0.43 7.77
N ARG A 39 -2.02 -0.85 8.17
CA ARG A 39 -1.99 -1.23 9.58
C ARG A 39 -0.69 -0.80 10.27
N ASP A 40 0.45 -0.93 9.60
CA ASP A 40 1.74 -0.53 10.15
C ASP A 40 1.85 1.00 10.28
N ARG A 41 1.29 1.75 9.32
CA ARG A 41 1.11 3.21 9.43
C ARG A 41 0.27 3.56 10.67
N ASP A 42 -0.84 2.88 10.87
CA ASP A 42 -1.73 3.14 12.01
C ASP A 42 -1.04 2.83 13.34
N LYS A 43 -0.23 1.76 13.44
CA LYS A 43 0.60 1.46 14.61
C LYS A 43 1.65 2.53 14.90
N VAL A 44 2.27 3.09 13.85
CA VAL A 44 3.24 4.17 14.01
C VAL A 44 2.57 5.42 14.57
N LEU A 45 1.36 5.75 14.10
CA LEU A 45 0.64 6.96 14.52
C LEU A 45 0.00 6.82 15.91
N HIS A 46 -0.60 5.65 16.22
CA HIS A 46 -1.40 5.46 17.43
C HIS A 46 -0.67 4.68 18.53
N GLY A 47 0.51 4.13 18.26
CA GLY A 47 1.21 3.28 19.21
C GLY A 47 0.69 1.83 19.22
N ARG A 48 1.27 0.99 20.09
CA ARG A 48 0.84 -0.40 20.24
C ARG A 48 -0.36 -0.50 21.18
N GLU A 49 -1.29 -1.38 20.83
CA GLU A 49 -2.31 -1.89 21.74
C GLU A 49 -1.59 -2.55 22.94
N THR A 50 -1.89 -2.10 24.17
CA THR A 50 -1.30 -2.69 25.39
C THR A 50 -2.15 -3.83 25.94
N GLY A 51 -3.40 -3.98 25.46
CA GLY A 51 -4.39 -4.90 26.03
C GLY A 51 -4.90 -4.47 27.40
N ILE A 52 -4.55 -3.26 27.87
CA ILE A 52 -4.98 -2.71 29.14
C ILE A 52 -6.15 -1.76 28.88
N VAL A 53 -7.35 -2.20 29.27
CA VAL A 53 -8.55 -1.38 29.26
C VAL A 53 -8.69 -0.70 30.62
N LYS A 54 -8.63 0.63 30.65
CA LYS A 54 -8.90 1.41 31.87
C LYS A 54 -10.33 1.93 31.82
N ARG A 55 -11.07 1.69 32.91
CA ARG A 55 -12.39 2.29 33.13
C ARG A 55 -12.21 3.67 33.76
N LEU A 56 -12.74 4.68 33.11
CA LEU A 56 -12.72 6.06 33.58
C LEU A 56 -13.79 6.28 34.67
N PRO A 57 -13.63 7.32 35.52
CA PRO A 57 -14.58 7.64 36.60
C PRO A 57 -16.01 7.91 36.11
N HIS A 58 -16.16 8.28 34.83
CA HIS A 58 -17.40 8.60 34.13
C HIS A 58 -18.00 7.37 33.42
N GLY A 59 -17.37 6.19 33.52
CA GLY A 59 -17.90 4.93 33.00
C GLY A 59 -17.41 4.54 31.60
N GLU A 60 -16.64 5.40 30.92
CA GLU A 60 -16.03 5.08 29.62
C GLU A 60 -14.85 4.11 29.77
N PHE A 61 -14.64 3.28 28.74
CA PHE A 61 -13.52 2.36 28.66
C PHE A 61 -12.54 2.86 27.62
N ILE A 62 -11.31 3.17 28.02
CA ILE A 62 -10.23 3.54 27.11
C ILE A 62 -9.20 2.42 27.04
N GLU A 63 -8.79 2.08 25.82
CA GLU A 63 -7.62 1.24 25.60
C GLU A 63 -6.37 2.12 25.68
N VAL A 64 -5.46 1.80 26.59
CA VAL A 64 -4.22 2.56 26.73
C VAL A 64 -3.28 2.13 25.61
N HIS A 65 -2.96 3.04 24.69
CA HIS A 65 -1.91 2.80 23.71
C HIS A 65 -0.56 3.23 24.28
N ALA A 66 0.48 2.41 24.08
CA ALA A 66 1.84 2.78 24.44
C ALA A 66 2.62 3.17 23.19
N PRO A 67 3.44 4.24 23.22
CA PRO A 67 4.28 4.59 22.08
C PRO A 67 5.23 3.45 21.74
N LEU A 68 5.51 3.27 20.44
CA LEU A 68 6.50 2.31 20.00
C LEU A 68 7.90 2.75 20.45
N SER A 69 8.78 1.77 20.72
CA SER A 69 10.20 2.05 20.90
C SER A 69 10.80 2.65 19.63
N GLN A 70 11.84 3.50 19.77
CA GLN A 70 12.49 4.17 18.64
C GLN A 70 12.97 3.21 17.54
N ASP A 71 13.47 2.03 17.93
CA ASP A 71 13.92 0.99 17.00
C ASP A 71 12.78 0.43 16.13
N ALA A 72 11.62 0.19 16.74
CA ALA A 72 10.42 -0.26 16.04
C ALA A 72 9.86 0.81 15.10
N LEU A 73 9.87 2.09 15.51
CA LEU A 73 9.49 3.21 14.64
C LEU A 73 10.42 3.31 13.42
N HIS A 74 11.73 3.18 13.62
CA HIS A 74 12.70 3.19 12.53
C HIS A 74 12.45 2.03 11.57
N THR A 75 12.27 0.81 12.09
CA THR A 75 12.01 -0.38 11.27
C THR A 75 10.77 -0.22 10.38
N LEU A 76 9.69 0.34 10.92
CA LEU A 76 8.44 0.54 10.17
C LEU A 76 8.51 1.70 9.16
N THR A 77 9.45 2.63 9.32
CA THR A 77 9.55 3.84 8.47
C THR A 77 10.76 3.84 7.53
N ALA A 78 11.69 2.89 7.66
CA ALA A 78 12.94 2.84 6.90
C ALA A 78 12.81 2.35 5.43
N HIS A 79 11.60 2.04 4.94
CA HIS A 79 11.41 1.51 3.58
C HIS A 79 11.49 2.59 2.47
N GLU A 80 12.02 2.31 1.29
CA GLU A 80 12.02 3.30 0.19
C GLU A 80 10.60 3.57 -0.35
N GLN A 81 10.34 4.80 -0.81
CA GLN A 81 9.11 5.16 -1.53
C GLN A 81 9.45 5.65 -2.94
N TYR A 82 9.11 4.82 -3.92
CA TYR A 82 9.32 5.14 -5.33
C TYR A 82 8.29 6.15 -5.79
N ARG A 83 8.74 7.25 -6.42
CA ARG A 83 7.85 8.22 -7.04
C ARG A 83 7.43 7.73 -8.44
N PRO A 84 6.18 7.97 -8.85
CA PRO A 84 5.76 7.72 -10.24
C PRO A 84 6.68 8.42 -11.22
N ALA A 85 7.05 7.73 -12.29
CA ALA A 85 7.78 8.34 -13.38
C ALA A 85 6.92 9.46 -14.00
N GLU A 86 7.46 10.67 -13.99
CA GLU A 86 6.87 11.79 -14.71
C GLU A 86 6.95 11.54 -16.21
N ASN A 87 5.95 11.99 -16.95
CA ASN A 87 6.06 12.03 -18.40
C ASN A 87 7.23 12.95 -18.72
N GLY A 88 8.18 12.50 -19.55
CA GLY A 88 9.29 13.36 -20.01
C GLY A 88 8.77 14.69 -20.56
N PRO A 89 9.62 15.72 -20.60
CA PRO A 89 9.21 17.08 -20.93
C PRO A 89 8.40 17.11 -22.24
N THR A 90 7.26 17.79 -22.20
CA THR A 90 6.39 18.02 -23.36
C THR A 90 7.00 18.98 -24.37
N VAL A 91 8.20 19.50 -24.07
CA VAL A 91 8.95 20.44 -24.89
C VAL A 91 10.29 19.79 -25.20
N ASP A 92 10.61 19.72 -26.49
CA ASP A 92 11.89 19.22 -26.99
C ASP A 92 13.04 20.18 -26.63
N GLU A 93 14.28 19.74 -26.77
CA GLU A 93 15.49 20.53 -26.51
C GLU A 93 15.54 21.85 -27.32
N ASN A 94 14.78 21.90 -28.43
CA ASN A 94 14.64 23.04 -29.33
C ASN A 94 13.35 23.87 -29.14
N GLY A 95 12.62 23.71 -28.02
CA GLY A 95 11.45 24.54 -27.70
C GLY A 95 10.16 24.17 -28.45
N GLY A 96 10.14 23.10 -29.24
CA GLY A 96 8.94 22.60 -29.92
C GLY A 96 8.11 21.66 -29.03
N GLU A 97 6.77 21.72 -29.12
CA GLU A 97 5.89 20.76 -28.43
C GLU A 97 6.16 19.33 -28.93
N ARG A 98 6.77 18.51 -28.06
CA ARG A 98 6.97 17.08 -28.32
C ARG A 98 5.73 16.31 -27.89
N ARG A 99 5.10 15.61 -28.84
CA ARG A 99 4.07 14.62 -28.52
C ARG A 99 4.75 13.37 -27.94
N PRO A 100 4.48 12.99 -26.67
CA PRO A 100 5.11 11.81 -26.08
C PRO A 100 4.70 10.55 -26.83
N LYS A 101 5.66 9.65 -27.08
CA LYS A 101 5.43 8.39 -27.80
C LYS A 101 4.42 7.53 -27.04
N GLY A 102 3.70 6.66 -27.74
CA GLY A 102 2.71 5.77 -27.11
C GLY A 102 3.30 4.90 -26.00
N SER A 103 4.57 4.48 -26.16
CA SER A 103 5.32 3.74 -25.14
C SER A 103 5.65 4.57 -23.89
N GLU A 104 5.99 5.85 -24.04
CA GLU A 104 6.22 6.77 -22.92
C GLU A 104 4.93 6.97 -22.11
N ARG A 105 3.80 7.15 -22.80
CA ARG A 105 2.47 7.24 -22.16
C ARG A 105 2.11 5.95 -21.43
N LEU A 106 2.36 4.79 -22.03
CA LEU A 106 2.09 3.49 -21.39
C LEU A 106 2.97 3.30 -20.15
N ARG A 107 4.27 3.59 -20.24
CA ARG A 107 5.21 3.52 -19.12
C ARG A 107 4.78 4.43 -17.97
N ALA A 108 4.40 5.67 -18.27
CA ALA A 108 3.94 6.61 -17.25
C ALA A 108 2.63 6.15 -16.60
N ARG A 109 1.67 5.60 -17.37
CA ARG A 109 0.43 5.03 -16.81
C ARG A 109 0.70 3.83 -15.91
N LEU A 110 1.56 2.91 -16.34
CA LEU A 110 1.95 1.75 -15.53
C LEU A 110 2.68 2.22 -14.27
N SER A 111 3.63 3.13 -14.39
CA SER A 111 4.35 3.69 -13.23
C SER A 111 3.40 4.39 -12.27
N LYS A 112 2.42 5.16 -12.76
CA LYS A 112 1.37 5.76 -11.95
C LYS A 112 0.46 4.72 -11.28
N ALA A 113 0.15 3.61 -11.95
CA ALA A 113 -0.64 2.53 -11.35
C ALA A 113 0.12 1.73 -10.28
N TYR A 114 1.44 1.60 -10.41
CA TYR A 114 2.29 0.89 -9.46
C TYR A 114 2.76 1.76 -8.29
N PHE A 115 3.10 3.02 -8.53
CA PHE A 115 3.72 3.92 -7.55
C PHE A 115 2.87 5.14 -7.20
N GLY A 116 1.70 5.29 -7.81
CA GLY A 116 0.78 6.39 -7.50
C GLY A 116 0.03 6.18 -6.18
N ALA A 117 -0.95 7.04 -5.93
CA ALA A 117 -1.70 7.10 -4.67
C ALA A 117 -2.37 5.78 -4.26
N GLU A 118 -2.74 4.93 -5.21
CA GLU A 118 -3.35 3.61 -4.94
C GLU A 118 -2.32 2.46 -4.86
N GLY A 119 -1.08 2.71 -5.25
CA GLY A 119 -0.01 1.71 -5.34
C GLY A 119 0.94 1.68 -4.15
N GLN A 120 0.96 2.75 -3.34
CA GLN A 120 1.80 2.87 -2.14
C GLN A 120 1.04 3.61 -1.04
N ILE A 121 1.21 3.18 0.21
CA ILE A 121 0.76 3.94 1.38
C ILE A 121 1.84 4.94 1.78
N ALA A 122 1.52 6.23 1.82
CA ALA A 122 2.45 7.28 2.22
C ALA A 122 2.94 7.07 3.66
N LYS A 123 4.24 7.31 3.90
CA LYS A 123 4.79 7.25 5.26
C LYS A 123 4.17 8.36 6.12
N PRO A 124 3.94 8.11 7.43
CA PRO A 124 3.75 9.17 8.40
C PRO A 124 4.84 10.23 8.30
N THR A 125 4.46 11.50 8.26
CA THR A 125 5.42 12.59 8.40
C THR A 125 5.80 12.76 9.88
N ALA A 126 6.98 13.34 10.13
CA ALA A 126 7.40 13.66 11.50
C ALA A 126 6.45 14.67 12.18
N GLU A 127 5.78 15.51 11.38
CA GLU A 127 4.76 16.46 11.87
C GLU A 127 3.49 15.74 12.29
N GLU A 128 2.94 14.84 11.46
CA GLU A 128 1.77 14.00 11.80
C GLU A 128 2.00 13.22 13.12
N TYR A 129 3.20 12.66 13.30
CA TYR A 129 3.54 11.94 14.54
C TYR A 129 3.58 12.86 15.77
N ARG A 130 4.13 14.08 15.62
CA ARG A 130 4.23 15.07 16.71
C ARG A 130 2.86 15.63 17.10
N GLU A 131 1.98 15.87 16.14
CA GLU A 131 0.62 16.37 16.42
C GLU A 131 -0.16 15.39 17.30
N ILE A 132 -0.14 14.10 16.96
CA ILE A 132 -0.84 13.06 17.72
C ILE A 132 -0.19 12.85 19.10
N THR A 133 1.15 12.86 19.17
CA THR A 133 1.85 12.65 20.44
C THR A 133 1.75 13.86 21.38
N SER A 134 1.73 15.09 20.86
CA SER A 134 1.64 16.32 21.67
C SER A 134 0.22 16.64 22.15
N GLY A 135 -0.82 16.18 21.45
CA GLY A 135 -2.22 16.32 21.85
C GLY A 135 -2.60 15.57 23.13
N HIS A 136 -1.84 14.55 23.54
CA HIS A 136 -2.11 13.78 24.77
C HIS A 136 -1.45 14.36 26.04
N GLY A 137 -0.86 15.55 25.97
CA GLY A 137 -0.18 16.22 27.10
C GLY A 137 -1.01 17.22 27.90
N GLN A 138 -2.28 17.46 27.57
CA GLN A 138 -3.16 18.36 28.33
C GLN A 138 -4.43 17.65 28.81
N HIS A 139 -4.34 16.94 29.94
CA HIS A 139 -5.44 16.73 30.89
C HIS A 139 -4.87 16.37 32.25
#